data_AF-A0A1U7XBS8-F1
#
_entry.id   AF-A0A1U7XBS8-F1
#
_cell.length_a   1.000
_cell.length_b   1.000
_cell.length_c   1.000
_cell.angle_alpha   90.00
_cell.angle_beta   90.00
_cell.angle_gamma   90.00
#
_symmetry.space_group_name_H-M   'P 1'
#
loop_
_entity.id
_entity.type
_entity.pdbx_description
1 polymer ?
#
loop_
_entity_poly.entity_id
_entity_poly.type
_entity_poly.pdbx_seq_one_letter_code
_entity_poly.pdbx_strand_id
1 'polypeptide(L)'
;MRPISLSNFVNKIFSRVIHERLVELLPNIISEERAGFVKGRSIVENILLTQEIITDIRLRKKAGPNVVIKLDMTKAYDRLSWLFLTKILRKMGFPEAFIGLIFDLIGNNWYFVLINGQPNGFFKSSRRVKQGDPLSPTLFILTAEALSRGLNSLHTNLYFCGFGMPKWSPKINHLSYANDTIIFCSSDETSLRLVMEVLQAYESSSGQLVNKAKSAIYMHHLMDNEVFNKVERITEGRAILIANVLQSIPMHMLSAVNPPSYVINKLHSIFAMFFWSSNVGGSTRHWASWTNLCMPFEEGGIGFRSLHDVSKALFCKLWWNFRTKPTLWSAFISQKYCKKLNAVIVPWKHGSHVWRKTLECRDLIEHQIYWKLRMGSAQFWFDNWTEMGALYFQVPAEFGIDEDIHNVNDLVENGMCNVDKMFKSLPEDLVHHIVQNIRPPTESSQLDTPFWMLETRGHFIVKSAWDYLRRRANPRLAY
;
A
#
# COMPACT_ATOMS: atom_id res chain seq x y z
N MET A 1 0.26 -28.02 9.58
CA MET A 1 -0.97 -28.45 8.88
C MET A 1 -1.99 -27.32 8.94
N ARG A 2 -2.60 -26.92 7.81
CA ARG A 2 -3.68 -25.90 7.74
C ARG A 2 -4.99 -26.62 7.41
N PRO A 3 -5.92 -26.82 8.36
CA PRO A 3 -7.18 -27.49 8.09
C PRO A 3 -8.12 -26.58 7.28
N ILE A 4 -8.60 -27.07 6.14
CA ILE A 4 -9.58 -26.35 5.29
C ILE A 4 -10.96 -26.93 5.57
N SER A 5 -11.97 -26.06 5.74
CA SER A 5 -13.35 -26.49 5.95
C SER A 5 -14.15 -26.35 4.66
N LEU A 6 -14.60 -27.47 4.12
CA LEU A 6 -15.52 -27.49 2.97
C LEU A 6 -16.96 -27.36 3.48
N SER A 7 -17.55 -26.18 3.28
CA SER A 7 -18.97 -25.95 3.58
C SER A 7 -19.85 -26.32 2.39
N ASN A 8 -21.12 -26.65 2.67
CA ASN A 8 -22.13 -26.87 1.63
C ASN A 8 -22.27 -25.61 0.75
N PHE A 9 -22.71 -25.80 -0.50
CA PHE A 9 -22.86 -24.73 -1.48
C PHE A 9 -23.86 -23.64 -1.05
N VAL A 10 -25.03 -24.03 -0.53
CA VAL A 10 -26.08 -23.13 -0.03
C VAL A 10 -25.56 -22.23 1.10
N ASN A 11 -24.83 -22.78 2.08
CA ASN A 11 -24.21 -22.01 3.16
C ASN A 11 -23.19 -21.01 2.60
N LYS A 12 -22.44 -21.37 1.55
CA LYS A 12 -21.51 -20.44 0.89
C LYS A 12 -22.25 -19.28 0.21
N ILE A 13 -23.44 -19.50 -0.35
CA ILE A 13 -24.27 -18.42 -0.92
C ILE A 13 -24.65 -17.43 0.19
N PHE A 14 -25.22 -17.92 1.30
CA PHE A 14 -25.61 -17.05 2.42
C PHE A 14 -24.41 -16.30 3.01
N SER A 15 -23.31 -16.99 3.27
CA SER A 15 -22.06 -16.37 3.73
C SER A 15 -21.56 -15.31 2.75
N ARG A 16 -21.67 -15.54 1.43
CA ARG A 16 -21.26 -14.57 0.40
C ARG A 16 -22.15 -13.33 0.40
N VAL A 17 -23.47 -13.48 0.49
CA VAL A 17 -24.40 -12.35 0.52
C VAL A 17 -24.14 -11.44 1.73
N ILE A 18 -23.92 -12.03 2.90
CA ILE A 18 -23.58 -11.27 4.12
C ILE A 18 -22.21 -10.59 3.96
N HIS A 19 -21.23 -11.30 3.41
CA HIS A 19 -19.89 -10.76 3.15
C HIS A 19 -19.94 -9.51 2.27
N GLU A 20 -20.62 -9.55 1.12
CA GLU A 20 -20.69 -8.42 0.19
C GLU A 20 -21.27 -7.17 0.87
N ARG A 21 -22.34 -7.32 1.66
CA ARG A 21 -22.94 -6.21 2.42
C ARG A 21 -22.01 -5.66 3.49
N LEU A 22 -21.28 -6.51 4.19
CA LEU A 22 -20.33 -6.07 5.23
C LEU A 22 -19.11 -5.36 4.64
N VAL A 23 -18.62 -5.81 3.48
CA VAL A 23 -17.42 -5.26 2.84
C VAL A 23 -17.59 -3.78 2.47
N GLU A 24 -18.80 -3.35 2.11
CA GLU A 24 -19.11 -1.95 1.83
C GLU A 24 -18.99 -1.05 3.07
N LEU A 25 -19.22 -1.60 4.27
CA LEU A 25 -19.13 -0.87 5.54
C LEU A 25 -17.72 -0.88 6.14
N LEU A 26 -16.86 -1.84 5.76
CA LEU A 26 -15.52 -2.01 6.33
C LEU A 26 -14.64 -0.74 6.29
N PRO A 27 -14.58 0.05 5.20
CA PRO A 27 -13.74 1.25 5.15
C PRO A 27 -14.04 2.27 6.24
N ASN A 28 -15.30 2.34 6.71
CA ASN A 28 -15.76 3.30 7.71
C ASN A 28 -15.63 2.79 9.16
N ILE A 29 -15.55 1.47 9.35
CA ILE A 29 -15.55 0.84 10.68
C ILE A 29 -14.13 0.45 11.13
N ILE A 30 -13.25 0.11 10.17
CA ILE A 30 -11.92 -0.43 10.42
C ILE A 30 -10.87 0.69 10.43
N SER A 31 -10.02 0.69 11.46
CA SER A 31 -8.93 1.66 11.64
C SER A 31 -7.97 1.71 10.44
N GLU A 32 -7.44 2.88 10.08
CA GLU A 32 -6.63 3.10 8.86
C GLU A 32 -5.34 2.28 8.82
N GLU A 33 -4.77 1.95 9.98
CA GLU A 33 -3.53 1.17 10.15
C GLU A 33 -3.63 -0.27 9.62
N ARG A 34 -4.85 -0.73 9.29
CA ARG A 34 -5.14 -2.09 8.85
C ARG A 34 -5.38 -2.15 7.34
N ALA A 35 -4.46 -2.76 6.60
CA ALA A 35 -4.55 -2.85 5.13
C ALA A 35 -5.17 -4.16 4.60
N GLY A 36 -5.14 -5.24 5.38
CA GLY A 36 -5.56 -6.57 4.92
C GLY A 36 -7.07 -6.72 4.76
N PHE A 37 -7.51 -7.25 3.60
CA PHE A 37 -8.91 -7.60 3.29
C PHE A 37 -9.91 -6.43 3.37
N VAL A 38 -9.44 -5.18 3.28
CA VAL A 38 -10.28 -3.98 3.17
C VAL A 38 -10.14 -3.42 1.75
N LYS A 39 -11.27 -3.20 1.05
CA LYS A 39 -11.28 -2.69 -0.32
C LYS A 39 -10.63 -1.30 -0.36
N GLY A 40 -9.74 -1.07 -1.33
CA GLY A 40 -9.07 0.22 -1.55
C GLY A 40 -7.78 0.43 -0.76
N ARG A 41 -7.43 -0.45 0.19
CA ARG A 41 -6.16 -0.38 0.94
C ARG A 41 -5.10 -1.30 0.35
N SER A 42 -3.86 -0.83 0.28
CA SER A 42 -2.75 -1.59 -0.31
C SER A 42 -1.77 -2.07 0.76
N ILE A 43 -1.44 -3.37 0.77
CA ILE A 43 -0.37 -3.91 1.63
C ILE A 43 0.98 -3.23 1.35
N VAL A 44 1.18 -2.81 0.10
CA VAL A 44 2.40 -2.13 -0.33
C VAL A 44 2.62 -0.83 0.43
N GLU A 45 1.55 -0.07 0.68
CA GLU A 45 1.61 1.18 1.44
C GLU A 45 2.04 0.93 2.89
N ASN A 46 1.53 -0.12 3.53
CA ASN A 46 1.97 -0.51 4.88
C ASN A 46 3.44 -0.96 4.91
N ILE A 47 3.91 -1.68 3.88
CA ILE A 47 5.32 -2.09 3.79
C ILE A 47 6.22 -0.86 3.61
N LEU A 48 5.85 0.05 2.70
CA LEU A 48 6.60 1.29 2.46
C LEU A 48 6.64 2.16 3.72
N LEU A 49 5.51 2.34 4.39
CA LEU A 49 5.41 3.08 5.65
C LEU A 49 6.28 2.44 6.74
N THR A 50 6.25 1.11 6.88
CA THR A 50 7.13 0.38 7.81
C THR A 50 8.61 0.59 7.50
N GLN A 51 9.01 0.53 6.23
CA GLN A 51 10.40 0.77 5.81
C GLN A 51 10.85 2.20 6.09
N GLU A 52 9.99 3.20 5.86
CA GLU A 52 10.28 4.59 6.20
C GLU A 52 10.49 4.79 7.69
N ILE A 53 9.62 4.19 8.51
CA ILE A 53 9.68 4.23 9.96
C ILE A 53 10.98 3.57 10.45
N ILE A 54 11.31 2.39 9.93
CA ILE A 54 12.57 1.67 10.28
C ILE A 54 13.80 2.44 9.82
N THR A 55 13.77 3.07 8.64
CA THR A 55 14.87 3.90 8.14
C THR A 55 15.10 5.10 9.07
N ASP A 56 14.03 5.72 9.58
CA ASP A 56 14.13 6.78 10.58
C ASP A 56 14.77 6.29 11.89
N ILE A 57 14.51 5.06 12.33
CA ILE A 57 15.20 4.46 13.49
C ILE A 57 16.71 4.43 13.25
N ARG A 58 17.13 3.99 12.06
CA ARG A 58 18.57 3.87 11.74
C ARG A 58 19.29 5.21 11.68
N LEU A 59 18.57 6.28 11.31
CA LEU A 59 19.14 7.61 11.10
C LEU A 59 19.09 8.51 12.34
N ARG A 60 18.20 8.24 13.30
CA ARG A 60 18.04 9.08 14.51
C ARG A 60 18.98 8.63 15.64
N LYS A 61 20.03 9.43 15.90
CA LYS A 61 20.95 9.24 17.04
C LYS A 61 20.50 9.88 18.36
N LYS A 62 19.44 10.72 18.37
CA LYS A 62 19.06 11.59 19.51
C LYS A 62 17.67 11.36 20.11
N ALA A 63 16.77 10.65 19.43
CA ALA A 63 15.51 10.24 20.04
C ALA A 63 15.78 8.95 20.83
N GLY A 64 15.18 8.78 22.00
CA GLY A 64 15.35 7.58 22.82
C GLY A 64 15.12 6.28 22.04
N PRO A 65 15.55 5.12 22.56
CA PRO A 65 15.53 3.89 21.78
C PRO A 65 14.08 3.56 21.40
N ASN A 66 13.83 3.30 20.12
CA ASN A 66 12.53 2.85 19.63
C ASN A 66 12.57 1.33 19.45
N VAL A 67 11.42 0.68 19.61
CA VAL A 67 11.25 -0.76 19.45
C VAL A 67 10.19 -1.04 18.39
N VAL A 68 10.46 -2.04 17.55
CA VAL A 68 9.49 -2.60 16.61
C VAL A 68 9.20 -4.03 17.01
N ILE A 69 7.94 -4.33 17.33
CA ILE A 69 7.49 -5.66 17.73
C ILE A 69 6.66 -6.26 16.61
N LYS A 70 7.15 -7.34 16.00
CA LYS A 70 6.37 -8.15 15.08
C LYS A 70 5.60 -9.21 15.85
N LEU A 71 4.28 -9.22 15.70
CA LEU A 71 3.36 -10.17 16.29
C LEU A 71 2.78 -11.13 15.22
N ASP A 72 2.77 -12.42 15.56
CA ASP A 72 2.08 -13.47 14.82
C ASP A 72 1.03 -14.12 15.72
N MET A 73 -0.18 -14.39 15.21
CA MET A 73 -1.25 -15.03 15.97
C MET A 73 -1.33 -16.54 15.69
N THR A 74 -1.32 -17.35 16.76
CA THR A 74 -1.38 -18.81 16.67
C THR A 74 -2.75 -19.28 16.20
N LYS A 75 -2.82 -19.92 15.02
CA LYS A 75 -4.07 -20.50 14.46
C LYS A 75 -5.26 -19.54 14.57
N ALA A 76 -5.07 -18.31 14.09
CA ALA A 76 -5.94 -17.18 14.38
C ALA A 76 -7.44 -17.40 14.05
N TYR A 77 -7.74 -18.15 12.98
CA TYR A 77 -9.10 -18.53 12.59
C TYR A 77 -9.71 -19.58 13.53
N ASP A 78 -8.92 -20.52 14.04
CA ASP A 78 -9.37 -21.67 14.82
C ASP A 78 -9.68 -21.33 16.28
N ARG A 79 -9.05 -20.27 16.79
CA ARG A 79 -9.09 -19.92 18.22
C ARG A 79 -10.13 -18.85 18.56
N LEU A 80 -10.68 -18.18 17.54
CA LEU A 80 -11.57 -17.05 17.73
C LEU A 80 -12.85 -17.45 18.50
N SER A 81 -13.07 -16.80 19.64
CA SER A 81 -14.26 -16.99 20.48
C SER A 81 -15.50 -16.38 19.83
N TRP A 82 -16.58 -17.16 19.71
CA TRP A 82 -17.86 -16.67 19.21
C TRP A 82 -18.52 -15.67 20.17
N LEU A 83 -18.34 -15.86 21.49
CA LEU A 83 -18.82 -14.91 22.49
C LEU A 83 -18.13 -13.54 22.33
N PHE A 84 -16.83 -13.55 22.03
CA PHE A 84 -16.10 -12.33 21.76
C PHE A 84 -16.58 -11.66 20.47
N LEU A 85 -16.70 -12.43 19.38
CA LEU A 85 -17.21 -11.94 18.10
C LEU A 85 -18.57 -11.25 18.24
N THR A 86 -19.52 -11.91 18.90
CA THR A 86 -20.88 -11.34 19.10
C THR A 86 -20.86 -10.08 19.97
N LYS A 87 -20.02 -10.02 21.00
CA LYS A 87 -19.81 -8.79 21.80
C LYS A 87 -19.23 -7.64 20.96
N ILE A 88 -18.27 -7.92 20.09
CA ILE A 88 -17.70 -6.90 19.19
C ILE A 88 -18.74 -6.38 18.21
N LEU A 89 -19.48 -7.27 17.54
CA LEU A 89 -20.54 -6.87 16.61
C LEU A 89 -21.60 -6.00 17.30
N ARG A 90 -22.02 -6.39 18.52
CA ARG A 90 -22.96 -5.59 19.32
C ARG A 90 -22.40 -4.22 19.66
N LYS A 91 -21.12 -4.14 20.06
CA LYS A 91 -20.44 -2.87 20.38
C LYS A 91 -20.26 -1.97 19.15
N MET A 92 -20.15 -2.56 17.96
CA MET A 92 -20.12 -1.85 16.67
C MET A 92 -21.51 -1.36 16.22
N GLY A 93 -22.59 -1.72 16.92
CA GLY A 93 -23.95 -1.26 16.64
C GLY A 93 -24.72 -2.15 15.66
N PHE A 94 -24.27 -3.37 15.38
CA PHE A 94 -25.02 -4.30 14.53
C PHE A 94 -26.32 -4.76 15.24
N PRO A 95 -27.47 -4.84 14.53
CA PRO A 95 -28.72 -5.33 15.11
C PRO A 95 -28.64 -6.78 15.60
N GLU A 96 -29.32 -7.13 16.69
CA GLU A 96 -29.32 -8.50 17.25
C GLU A 96 -29.79 -9.55 16.24
N ALA A 97 -30.77 -9.22 15.38
CA ALA A 97 -31.23 -10.12 14.32
C ALA A 97 -30.10 -10.49 13.35
N PHE A 98 -29.24 -9.52 13.01
CA PHE A 98 -28.09 -9.74 12.14
C PHE A 98 -26.98 -10.53 12.85
N ILE A 99 -26.74 -10.23 14.13
CA ILE A 99 -25.78 -11.00 14.96
C ILE A 99 -26.25 -12.46 15.09
N GLY A 100 -27.55 -12.70 15.25
CA GLY A 100 -28.17 -14.02 15.26
C GLY A 100 -27.89 -14.79 13.98
N LEU A 101 -28.12 -14.17 12.80
CA LEU A 101 -27.81 -14.78 11.50
C LEU A 101 -26.34 -15.21 11.38
N ILE A 102 -25.41 -14.36 11.81
CA ILE A 102 -23.98 -14.69 11.82
C ILE A 102 -23.71 -15.87 12.77
N PHE A 103 -24.30 -15.83 13.97
CA PHE A 103 -24.12 -16.87 14.98
C PHE A 103 -24.66 -18.22 14.50
N ASP A 104 -25.80 -18.26 13.82
CA ASP A 104 -26.36 -19.49 13.26
C ASP A 104 -25.47 -20.08 12.16
N LEU A 105 -24.92 -19.23 11.29
CA LEU A 105 -24.02 -19.65 10.21
C LEU A 105 -22.69 -20.24 10.70
N ILE A 106 -22.16 -19.74 11.82
CA ILE A 106 -20.89 -20.23 12.39
C ILE A 106 -21.09 -21.33 13.43
N GLY A 107 -22.16 -21.23 14.23
CA GLY A 107 -22.42 -22.05 15.41
C GLY A 107 -23.11 -23.37 15.12
N ASN A 108 -24.04 -23.39 14.17
CA ASN A 108 -24.84 -24.58 13.88
C ASN A 108 -24.18 -25.47 12.81
N ASN A 109 -22.95 -25.93 13.08
CA ASN A 109 -22.20 -26.76 12.13
C ASN A 109 -21.68 -28.04 12.79
N TRP A 110 -21.92 -29.16 12.11
CA TRP A 110 -21.27 -30.43 12.38
C TRP A 110 -20.10 -30.61 11.43
N TYR A 111 -18.98 -31.06 11.98
CA TYR A 111 -17.76 -31.36 11.24
C TYR A 111 -17.52 -32.85 11.25
N PHE A 112 -16.93 -33.36 10.17
CA PHE A 112 -16.37 -34.70 10.10
C PHE A 112 -15.03 -34.64 9.38
N VAL A 113 -14.17 -35.64 9.62
CA VAL A 113 -12.86 -35.74 8.96
C VAL A 113 -12.93 -36.86 7.93
N LEU A 114 -12.49 -36.59 6.70
CA LEU A 114 -12.31 -37.64 5.70
C LEU A 114 -10.98 -38.34 5.95
N ILE A 115 -11.03 -39.60 6.37
CA ILE A 115 -9.85 -40.47 6.51
C ILE A 115 -9.97 -41.51 5.41
N ASN A 116 -9.03 -41.52 4.47
CA ASN A 116 -9.04 -42.41 3.30
C ASN A 116 -10.35 -42.36 2.47
N GLY A 117 -10.92 -41.15 2.32
CA GLY A 117 -12.15 -40.94 1.56
C GLY A 117 -13.45 -41.29 2.30
N GLN A 118 -13.36 -41.82 3.53
CA GLN A 118 -14.54 -42.15 4.35
C GLN A 118 -14.76 -41.11 5.45
N PRO A 119 -15.99 -40.61 5.65
CA PRO A 119 -16.31 -39.67 6.71
C PRO A 119 -16.20 -40.37 8.06
N ASN A 120 -15.34 -39.86 8.93
CA ASN A 120 -15.08 -40.40 10.26
C ASN A 120 -15.25 -39.31 11.32
N GLY A 121 -16.02 -39.66 12.36
CA GLY A 121 -16.23 -38.86 13.56
C GLY A 121 -17.00 -37.57 13.31
N PHE A 122 -18.24 -37.48 13.78
CA PHE A 122 -18.96 -36.21 13.84
C PHE A 122 -18.62 -35.48 15.13
N PHE A 123 -18.23 -34.21 15.02
CA PHE A 123 -17.98 -33.35 16.16
C PHE A 123 -18.49 -31.94 15.92
N LYS A 124 -18.89 -31.26 17.00
CA LYS A 124 -19.23 -29.84 16.97
C LYS A 124 -18.01 -28.99 17.33
N SER A 125 -18.03 -27.76 16.86
CA SER A 125 -17.07 -26.74 17.28
C SER A 125 -17.75 -25.77 18.24
N SER A 126 -16.99 -25.21 19.19
CA SER A 126 -17.46 -24.21 20.16
C SER A 126 -16.82 -22.83 19.98
N ARG A 127 -15.88 -22.72 19.03
CA ARG A 127 -15.06 -21.54 18.69
C ARG A 127 -14.44 -21.81 17.33
N ARG A 128 -14.16 -20.78 16.52
CA ARG A 128 -13.52 -20.80 15.17
C ARG A 128 -14.36 -20.06 14.14
N VAL A 129 -13.71 -19.44 13.16
CA VAL A 129 -14.30 -19.10 11.86
C VAL A 129 -13.77 -20.04 10.77
N LYS A 130 -14.63 -20.45 9.83
CA LYS A 130 -14.36 -21.53 8.86
C LYS A 130 -13.31 -21.09 7.83
N GLN A 131 -12.17 -21.77 7.79
CA GLN A 131 -11.15 -21.51 6.77
C GLN A 131 -11.64 -21.99 5.39
N GLY A 132 -11.90 -21.05 4.47
CA GLY A 132 -12.47 -21.31 3.14
C GLY A 132 -13.92 -20.82 2.96
N ASP A 133 -14.54 -20.28 4.01
CA ASP A 133 -15.84 -19.63 3.92
C ASP A 133 -15.67 -18.12 3.54
N PRO A 134 -16.47 -17.59 2.59
CA PRO A 134 -16.37 -16.19 2.16
C PRO A 134 -16.51 -15.14 3.27
N LEU A 135 -17.32 -15.42 4.29
CA LEU A 135 -17.60 -14.50 5.40
C LEU A 135 -16.49 -14.49 6.46
N SER A 136 -15.77 -15.59 6.60
CA SER A 136 -14.80 -15.79 7.68
C SER A 136 -13.67 -14.76 7.73
N PRO A 137 -13.05 -14.33 6.59
CA PRO A 137 -12.08 -13.23 6.60
C PRO A 137 -12.67 -11.93 7.13
N THR A 138 -13.91 -11.58 6.78
CA THR A 138 -14.57 -10.35 7.24
C THR A 138 -14.82 -10.37 8.74
N LEU A 139 -15.36 -11.47 9.26
CA LEU A 139 -15.57 -11.61 10.71
C LEU A 139 -14.26 -11.55 11.48
N PHE A 140 -13.20 -12.16 10.94
CA PHE A 140 -11.87 -12.09 11.54
C PHE A 140 -11.35 -10.65 11.64
N ILE A 141 -11.46 -9.86 10.56
CA ILE A 141 -11.06 -8.44 10.56
C ILE A 141 -11.83 -7.64 11.60
N LEU A 142 -13.16 -7.82 11.66
CA LEU A 142 -14.01 -7.12 12.62
C LEU A 142 -13.61 -7.44 14.06
N THR A 143 -13.23 -8.68 14.36
CA THR A 143 -12.75 -9.03 15.70
C THR A 143 -11.36 -8.49 16.00
N ALA A 144 -10.45 -8.54 15.04
CA ALA A 144 -9.09 -8.04 15.19
C ALA A 144 -9.03 -6.51 15.30
N GLU A 145 -10.05 -5.79 14.83
CA GLU A 145 -10.23 -4.35 15.04
C GLU A 145 -10.22 -3.97 16.53
N ALA A 146 -10.67 -4.87 17.42
CA ALA A 146 -10.60 -4.63 18.85
C ALA A 146 -9.17 -4.45 19.35
N LEU A 147 -8.20 -5.18 18.79
CA LEU A 147 -6.78 -5.01 19.09
C LEU A 147 -6.27 -3.66 18.58
N SER A 148 -6.59 -3.30 17.33
CA SER A 148 -6.22 -2.01 16.75
C SER A 148 -6.74 -0.82 17.56
N ARG A 149 -8.01 -0.87 17.99
CA ARG A 149 -8.61 0.15 18.86
C ARG A 149 -7.99 0.17 20.26
N GLY A 150 -7.67 -1.00 20.82
CA GLY A 150 -6.94 -1.11 22.09
C GLY A 150 -5.57 -0.45 22.01
N LEU A 151 -4.80 -0.71 20.95
CA LEU A 151 -3.51 -0.07 20.71
C LEU A 151 -3.68 1.44 20.49
N ASN A 152 -4.64 1.88 19.68
CA ASN A 152 -4.88 3.30 19.45
C ASN A 152 -5.27 4.05 20.73
N SER A 153 -5.97 3.40 21.67
CA SER A 153 -6.29 3.99 22.98
C SER A 153 -5.06 4.28 23.85
N LEU A 154 -3.92 3.66 23.60
CA LEU A 154 -2.68 3.98 24.32
C LEU A 154 -2.25 5.43 24.11
N HIS A 155 -2.57 6.03 22.95
CA HIS A 155 -2.25 7.44 22.69
C HIS A 155 -3.02 8.43 23.59
N THR A 156 -4.07 8.00 24.28
CA THR A 156 -4.78 8.84 25.26
C THR A 156 -4.20 8.70 26.67
N ASN A 157 -3.31 7.73 26.91
CA ASN A 157 -2.65 7.55 28.20
C ASN A 157 -1.45 8.50 28.30
N LEU A 158 -1.44 9.37 29.32
CA LEU A 158 -0.38 10.35 29.55
C LEU A 158 1.00 9.71 29.82
N TYR A 159 1.03 8.47 30.29
CA TYR A 159 2.25 7.72 30.58
C TYR A 159 2.76 6.90 29.39
N PHE A 160 2.00 6.87 28.28
CA PHE A 160 2.43 6.16 27.07
C PHE A 160 3.25 7.08 26.18
N CYS A 161 4.53 6.72 26.01
CA CYS A 161 5.40 7.30 25.01
C CYS A 161 5.28 6.49 23.71
N GLY A 162 4.63 7.09 22.72
CA GLY A 162 4.53 6.53 21.38
C GLY A 162 5.89 6.49 20.66
N PHE A 163 5.90 5.86 19.49
CA PHE A 163 7.08 5.81 18.64
C PHE A 163 7.51 7.22 18.19
N GLY A 164 8.82 7.50 18.22
CA GLY A 164 9.35 8.81 17.85
C GLY A 164 9.21 9.12 16.35
N MET A 165 8.14 9.82 15.97
CA MET A 165 7.83 10.20 14.58
C MET A 165 8.18 11.68 14.28
N PRO A 166 8.29 12.12 13.01
CA PRO A 166 8.46 13.53 12.68
C PRO A 166 7.33 14.41 13.26
N LYS A 167 7.62 15.68 13.58
CA LYS A 167 6.58 16.61 14.05
C LYS A 167 5.43 16.69 13.02
N TRP A 168 4.19 16.69 13.50
CA TRP A 168 2.94 16.75 12.72
C TRP A 168 2.55 15.49 11.94
N SER A 169 3.32 14.41 12.02
CA SER A 169 2.94 13.11 11.43
C SER A 169 1.77 12.43 12.15
N PRO A 170 0.98 11.58 11.46
CA PRO A 170 -0.02 10.74 12.10
C PRO A 170 0.62 9.89 13.20
N LYS A 171 -0.04 9.80 14.36
CA LYS A 171 0.42 8.99 15.49
C LYS A 171 0.19 7.51 15.20
N ILE A 172 1.17 6.88 14.55
CA ILE A 172 1.12 5.46 14.20
C ILE A 172 1.86 4.67 15.28
N ASN A 173 1.17 3.75 15.92
CA ASN A 173 1.78 2.79 16.87
C ASN A 173 1.63 1.34 16.43
N HIS A 174 0.92 1.05 15.35
CA HIS A 174 0.85 -0.28 14.77
C HIS A 174 0.49 -0.25 13.29
N LEU A 175 0.80 -1.33 12.57
CA LEU A 175 0.33 -1.61 11.21
C LEU A 175 -0.03 -3.10 11.13
N SER A 176 -1.22 -3.40 10.63
CA SER A 176 -1.73 -4.78 10.58
C SER A 176 -2.09 -5.22 9.17
N TYR A 177 -1.74 -6.47 8.85
CA TYR A 177 -2.20 -7.17 7.66
C TYR A 177 -2.67 -8.57 8.02
N ALA A 178 -3.98 -8.80 7.92
CA ALA A 178 -4.60 -10.06 8.36
C ALA A 178 -4.21 -10.42 9.80
N ASN A 179 -3.40 -11.46 9.99
CA ASN A 179 -2.98 -11.97 11.30
C ASN A 179 -1.64 -11.38 11.75
N ASP A 180 -0.88 -10.79 10.84
CA ASP A 180 0.41 -10.18 11.12
C ASP A 180 0.19 -8.74 11.59
N THR A 181 0.78 -8.38 12.72
CA THR A 181 0.74 -7.00 13.24
C THR A 181 2.14 -6.57 13.63
N ILE A 182 2.55 -5.40 13.16
CA ILE A 182 3.80 -4.75 13.55
C ILE A 182 3.42 -3.61 14.49
N ILE A 183 3.97 -3.60 15.70
CA ILE A 183 3.77 -2.54 16.70
C ILE A 183 5.02 -1.69 16.75
N PHE A 184 4.81 -0.38 16.85
CA PHE A 184 5.82 0.65 16.98
C PHE A 184 5.63 1.35 18.33
N CYS A 185 6.62 1.27 19.21
CA CYS A 185 6.60 1.95 20.50
C CYS A 185 7.99 2.44 20.90
N SER A 186 8.04 3.31 21.91
CA SER A 186 9.29 3.64 22.59
C SER A 186 9.78 2.42 23.39
N SER A 187 11.10 2.36 23.65
CA SER A 187 11.72 1.30 24.45
C SER A 187 11.58 1.52 25.96
N ASP A 188 10.90 2.56 26.40
CA ASP A 188 10.70 2.80 27.82
C ASP A 188 9.81 1.70 28.41
N GLU A 189 10.16 1.32 29.64
CA GLU A 189 9.53 0.21 30.35
C GLU A 189 8.02 0.41 30.53
N THR A 190 7.59 1.64 30.79
CA THR A 190 6.17 1.96 31.02
C THR A 190 5.36 1.76 29.74
N SER A 191 5.84 2.23 28.59
CA SER A 191 5.15 2.07 27.30
C SER A 191 5.14 0.62 26.83
N LEU A 192 6.24 -0.11 27.02
CA LEU A 192 6.28 -1.55 26.73
C LEU A 192 5.28 -2.32 27.60
N ARG A 193 5.21 -2.02 28.90
CA ARG A 193 4.24 -2.64 29.81
C ARG A 193 2.80 -2.38 29.37
N LEU A 194 2.46 -1.13 29.04
CA LEU A 194 1.12 -0.77 28.56
C LEU A 194 0.73 -1.50 27.25
N VAL A 195 1.67 -1.65 26.32
CA VAL A 195 1.45 -2.45 25.09
C VAL A 195 1.17 -3.92 25.45
N MET A 196 1.94 -4.50 26.38
CA MET A 196 1.76 -5.89 26.80
C MET A 196 0.44 -6.10 27.55
N GLU A 197 -0.01 -5.13 28.36
CA GLU A 197 -1.31 -5.15 29.03
C GLU A 197 -2.47 -5.21 28.01
N VAL A 198 -2.40 -4.41 26.94
CA VAL A 198 -3.39 -4.45 25.84
C VAL A 198 -3.39 -5.82 25.16
N LEU A 199 -2.21 -6.38 24.87
CA LEU A 199 -2.09 -7.70 24.25
C LEU A 199 -2.68 -8.79 25.15
N GLN A 200 -2.39 -8.77 26.45
CA GLN A 200 -2.87 -9.76 27.41
C GLN A 200 -4.40 -9.68 27.60
N ALA A 201 -4.95 -8.46 27.65
CA ALA A 201 -6.40 -8.25 27.69
C ALA A 201 -7.08 -8.77 26.42
N TYR A 202 -6.46 -8.55 25.25
CA TYR A 202 -6.94 -9.07 23.98
C TYR A 202 -6.89 -10.59 23.91
N GLU A 203 -5.79 -11.23 24.33
CA GLU A 203 -5.66 -12.70 24.35
C GLU A 203 -6.75 -13.34 25.23
N SER A 204 -6.93 -12.78 26.42
CA SER A 204 -7.88 -13.28 27.42
C SER A 204 -9.33 -13.13 26.97
N SER A 205 -9.65 -12.07 26.21
CA SER A 205 -11.02 -11.80 25.74
C SER A 205 -11.36 -12.50 24.42
N SER A 206 -10.43 -12.51 23.47
CA SER A 206 -10.65 -13.01 22.10
C SER A 206 -10.50 -14.53 21.97
N GLY A 207 -9.76 -15.15 22.89
CA GLY A 207 -9.32 -16.54 22.79
C GLY A 207 -8.15 -16.75 21.82
N GLN A 208 -7.71 -15.71 21.11
CA GLN A 208 -6.50 -15.75 20.28
C GLN A 208 -5.26 -15.70 21.17
N LEU A 209 -4.16 -16.31 20.70
CA LEU A 209 -2.89 -16.31 21.41
C LEU A 209 -1.77 -15.85 20.48
N VAL A 210 -0.91 -14.98 20.98
CA VAL A 210 0.33 -14.55 20.36
C VAL A 210 1.29 -15.73 20.28
N ASN A 211 1.83 -15.93 19.10
CA ASN A 211 2.84 -16.93 18.82
C ASN A 211 4.22 -16.38 19.20
N LYS A 212 4.66 -16.63 20.43
CA LYS A 212 5.96 -16.16 20.94
C LYS A 212 7.15 -16.64 20.10
N ALA A 213 7.06 -17.82 19.48
CA ALA A 213 8.14 -18.38 18.67
C ALA A 213 8.27 -17.74 17.27
N LYS A 214 7.20 -17.07 16.79
CA LYS A 214 7.21 -16.38 15.49
C LYS A 214 7.16 -14.86 15.62
N SER A 215 6.93 -14.35 16.82
CA SER A 215 7.00 -12.94 17.13
C SER A 215 8.46 -12.54 17.32
N ALA A 216 8.85 -11.36 16.83
CA ALA A 216 10.23 -10.90 16.86
C ALA A 216 10.29 -9.44 17.32
N ILE A 217 11.30 -9.09 18.10
CA ILE A 217 11.55 -7.72 18.56
C ILE A 217 12.79 -7.21 17.84
N TYR A 218 12.67 -6.06 17.19
CA TYR A 218 13.77 -5.38 16.51
C TYR A 218 14.14 -4.11 17.31
N MET A 219 15.43 -3.97 17.62
CA MET A 219 16.02 -2.83 18.34
C MET A 219 17.23 -2.26 17.58
N HIS A 220 17.72 -1.09 17.98
CA HIS A 220 18.78 -0.35 17.29
C HIS A 220 20.14 -1.08 17.28
N HIS A 221 20.77 -1.15 16.10
CA HIS A 221 22.04 -1.80 15.74
C HIS A 221 23.36 -1.23 16.33
N LEU A 222 23.34 -0.59 17.51
CA LEU A 222 24.57 -0.13 18.20
C LEU A 222 24.94 -1.02 19.41
N MET A 223 24.58 -2.31 19.38
CA MET A 223 25.10 -3.31 20.33
C MET A 223 25.85 -4.41 19.57
N ASP A 224 26.90 -4.94 20.21
CA ASP A 224 28.07 -5.57 19.60
C ASP A 224 27.79 -6.77 18.67
N ASN A 225 28.65 -6.90 17.64
CA ASN A 225 28.41 -7.57 16.35
C ASN A 225 28.73 -9.08 16.30
N GLU A 226 29.00 -9.75 17.40
CA GLU A 226 29.48 -11.15 17.36
C GLU A 226 28.36 -12.21 17.33
N VAL A 227 27.13 -11.85 17.72
CA VAL A 227 26.00 -12.81 17.82
C VAL A 227 25.15 -12.87 16.54
N PHE A 228 25.16 -11.82 15.71
CA PHE A 228 24.38 -11.74 14.47
C PHE A 228 24.85 -12.77 13.41
N ASN A 229 26.16 -13.05 13.37
CA ASN A 229 26.78 -13.94 12.38
C ASN A 229 26.58 -15.45 12.62
N LYS A 230 25.97 -15.84 13.75
CA LYS A 230 25.74 -17.26 14.09
C LYS A 230 24.34 -17.76 13.70
N VAL A 231 23.40 -16.84 13.46
CA VAL A 231 21.98 -17.13 13.15
C VAL A 231 21.74 -17.32 11.64
N GLU A 232 22.66 -16.88 10.80
CA GLU A 232 22.57 -17.01 9.33
C GLU A 232 22.94 -18.43 8.82
N ARG A 233 23.52 -19.29 9.65
CA ARG A 233 24.07 -20.60 9.23
C ARG A 233 23.11 -21.81 9.32
N ILE A 234 21.87 -21.67 9.81
CA ILE A 234 20.95 -22.81 10.06
C ILE A 234 19.57 -22.62 9.40
N THR A 235 19.51 -22.07 8.19
CA THR A 235 18.25 -22.06 7.40
C THR A 235 18.42 -22.79 6.08
N GLU A 236 18.29 -24.12 6.13
CA GLU A 236 18.09 -24.99 4.98
C GLU A 236 16.60 -25.18 4.67
N GLY A 237 16.25 -25.25 3.37
CA GLY A 237 14.96 -25.75 2.90
C GLY A 237 14.48 -25.14 1.58
N ARG A 238 14.91 -25.74 0.44
CA ARG A 238 14.62 -25.35 -0.95
C ARG A 238 13.26 -25.83 -1.48
N ALA A 239 12.82 -25.09 -2.52
CA ALA A 239 12.21 -25.55 -3.79
C ALA A 239 10.90 -26.37 -3.77
N ILE A 240 9.80 -25.72 -4.18
CA ILE A 240 8.83 -26.14 -5.21
C ILE A 240 7.92 -24.92 -5.48
N LEU A 241 7.52 -24.72 -6.74
CA LEU A 241 6.73 -23.62 -7.33
C LEU A 241 7.55 -22.47 -7.95
N ILE A 242 8.48 -22.86 -8.83
CA ILE A 242 9.17 -21.96 -9.75
C ILE A 242 8.45 -21.83 -11.11
N ALA A 243 7.40 -22.62 -11.39
CA ALA A 243 6.75 -22.58 -12.71
C ALA A 243 5.73 -21.45 -12.93
N ASN A 244 5.01 -20.98 -11.90
CA ASN A 244 3.90 -19.99 -12.06
C ASN A 244 4.14 -18.65 -11.34
N VAL A 245 5.36 -18.46 -10.82
CA VAL A 245 5.64 -17.52 -9.71
C VAL A 245 6.77 -16.54 -10.05
N LEU A 246 7.63 -16.85 -11.03
CA LEU A 246 8.86 -16.11 -11.29
C LEU A 246 8.69 -14.69 -11.83
N GLN A 247 7.49 -14.31 -12.29
CA GLN A 247 7.20 -12.90 -12.60
C GLN A 247 6.37 -12.20 -11.51
N SER A 248 5.51 -12.90 -10.77
CA SER A 248 4.59 -12.28 -9.81
C SER A 248 5.23 -11.95 -8.46
N ILE A 249 6.15 -12.77 -7.94
CA ILE A 249 6.82 -12.51 -6.65
C ILE A 249 7.75 -11.29 -6.70
N PRO A 250 8.63 -11.13 -7.71
CA PRO A 250 9.40 -9.91 -7.85
C PRO A 250 8.50 -8.70 -7.99
N MET A 251 7.36 -8.79 -8.68
CA MET A 251 6.43 -7.66 -8.84
C MET A 251 5.86 -7.12 -7.52
N HIS A 252 5.41 -8.00 -6.62
CA HIS A 252 4.95 -7.58 -5.29
C HIS A 252 6.11 -7.00 -4.46
N MET A 253 7.31 -7.57 -4.56
CA MET A 253 8.50 -7.06 -3.87
C MET A 253 8.98 -5.72 -4.45
N LEU A 254 8.99 -5.56 -5.77
CA LEU A 254 9.39 -4.35 -6.51
C LEU A 254 8.40 -3.20 -6.30
N SER A 255 7.13 -3.51 -6.02
CA SER A 255 6.17 -2.47 -5.63
C SER A 255 6.49 -1.86 -4.25
N ALA A 256 7.20 -2.60 -3.39
CA ALA A 256 7.45 -2.26 -2.00
C ALA A 256 8.93 -2.04 -1.65
N VAL A 257 9.85 -2.33 -2.58
CA VAL A 257 11.30 -2.27 -2.39
C VAL A 257 11.90 -1.75 -3.70
N ASN A 258 12.88 -0.86 -3.62
CA ASN A 258 13.73 -0.49 -4.75
C ASN A 258 15.05 -1.30 -4.69
N PRO A 259 15.13 -2.52 -5.26
CA PRO A 259 16.33 -3.33 -5.15
C PRO A 259 17.49 -2.72 -5.95
N PRO A 260 18.75 -2.89 -5.49
CA PRO A 260 19.92 -2.44 -6.23
C PRO A 260 19.96 -3.03 -7.65
N SER A 261 20.45 -2.25 -8.62
CA SER A 261 20.53 -2.68 -10.02
C SER A 261 21.27 -4.01 -10.19
N TYR A 262 22.26 -4.29 -9.34
CA TYR A 262 22.97 -5.58 -9.31
C TYR A 262 22.04 -6.76 -9.03
N VAL A 263 21.10 -6.65 -8.09
CA VAL A 263 20.13 -7.71 -7.75
C VAL A 263 19.19 -7.95 -8.93
N ILE A 264 18.68 -6.88 -9.54
CA ILE A 264 17.82 -6.98 -10.73
C ILE A 264 18.57 -7.66 -11.89
N ASN A 265 19.83 -7.26 -12.13
CA ASN A 265 20.66 -7.85 -13.18
C ASN A 265 20.99 -9.32 -12.90
N LYS A 266 21.18 -9.70 -11.63
CA LYS A 266 21.36 -11.10 -11.23
C LYS A 266 20.10 -11.93 -11.46
N LEU A 267 18.92 -11.38 -11.16
CA LEU A 267 17.63 -12.02 -11.47
C LEU A 267 17.43 -12.17 -12.98
N HIS A 268 17.71 -11.13 -13.76
CA HIS A 268 17.69 -11.19 -15.24
C HIS A 268 18.66 -12.25 -15.77
N SER A 269 19.85 -12.37 -15.19
CA SER A 269 20.82 -13.42 -15.53
C SER A 269 20.29 -14.82 -15.20
N ILE A 270 19.64 -15.02 -14.06
CA ILE A 270 19.01 -16.30 -13.69
C ILE A 270 17.87 -16.63 -14.66
N PHE A 271 17.02 -15.65 -15.01
CA PHE A 271 15.93 -15.85 -15.96
C PHE A 271 16.45 -16.18 -17.37
N ALA A 272 17.49 -15.49 -17.83
CA ALA A 272 18.14 -15.78 -19.10
C ALA A 272 18.77 -17.18 -19.08
N MET A 273 19.51 -17.53 -18.02
CA MET A 273 20.14 -18.85 -17.89
C MET A 273 19.10 -19.97 -17.90
N PHE A 274 17.96 -19.77 -17.23
CA PHE A 274 16.83 -20.70 -17.24
C PHE A 274 16.15 -20.79 -18.62
N PHE A 275 15.91 -19.65 -19.29
CA PHE A 275 15.26 -19.61 -20.60
C PHE A 275 16.09 -20.30 -21.69
N TRP A 276 17.43 -20.15 -21.63
CA TRP A 276 18.35 -20.71 -22.60
C TRP A 276 18.92 -22.08 -22.20
N SER A 277 18.54 -22.64 -21.05
CA SER A 277 18.99 -23.96 -20.64
C SER A 277 18.20 -25.09 -21.30
N SER A 278 18.82 -25.77 -22.26
CA SER A 278 18.41 -27.09 -22.73
C SER A 278 19.19 -28.16 -21.96
N ASN A 279 18.51 -28.94 -21.12
CA ASN A 279 18.97 -30.08 -20.31
C ASN A 279 20.48 -30.29 -20.04
N VAL A 280 20.80 -30.25 -18.75
CA VAL A 280 21.90 -30.89 -18.00
C VAL A 280 23.18 -31.22 -18.78
N GLY A 281 24.17 -30.34 -18.69
CA GLY A 281 25.58 -30.71 -18.83
C GLY A 281 26.38 -30.00 -19.94
N GLY A 282 25.76 -29.19 -20.80
CA GLY A 282 26.46 -28.42 -21.83
C GLY A 282 26.44 -26.91 -21.56
N SER A 283 27.51 -26.20 -21.98
CA SER A 283 27.54 -24.73 -22.06
C SER A 283 26.40 -24.24 -22.95
N THR A 284 25.47 -23.48 -22.39
CA THR A 284 24.30 -22.96 -23.11
C THR A 284 24.68 -21.65 -23.81
N ARG A 285 24.51 -21.60 -25.13
CA ARG A 285 24.72 -20.37 -25.91
C ARG A 285 23.50 -19.45 -25.74
N HIS A 286 23.72 -18.24 -25.25
CA HIS A 286 22.72 -17.18 -25.22
C HIS A 286 22.60 -16.56 -26.62
N TRP A 287 21.52 -16.87 -27.36
CA TRP A 287 21.32 -16.40 -28.73
C TRP A 287 20.85 -14.94 -28.81
N ALA A 288 20.28 -14.40 -27.72
CA ALA A 288 19.90 -12.99 -27.59
C ALA A 288 20.06 -12.51 -26.14
N SER A 289 20.38 -11.22 -25.98
CA SER A 289 20.47 -10.60 -24.65
C SER A 289 19.10 -10.56 -23.97
N TRP A 290 19.06 -10.63 -22.63
CA TRP A 290 17.80 -10.52 -21.88
C TRP A 290 17.06 -9.20 -22.18
N THR A 291 17.80 -8.13 -22.46
CA THR A 291 17.26 -6.83 -22.89
C THR A 291 16.50 -6.95 -24.21
N ASN A 292 17.04 -7.66 -25.20
CA ASN A 292 16.38 -7.88 -26.49
C ASN A 292 15.15 -8.78 -26.34
N LEU A 293 15.23 -9.79 -25.47
CA LEU A 293 14.10 -10.66 -25.16
C LEU A 293 12.94 -9.92 -24.46
N CYS A 294 13.24 -8.85 -23.72
CA CYS A 294 12.25 -8.02 -23.03
C CYS A 294 11.54 -7.00 -23.93
N MET A 295 11.85 -6.98 -25.23
CA MET A 295 11.13 -6.14 -26.19
C MET A 295 9.79 -6.80 -26.57
N PRO A 296 8.75 -6.02 -26.95
CA PRO A 296 7.52 -6.56 -27.51
C PRO A 296 7.76 -7.38 -28.78
N PHE A 297 6.80 -8.24 -29.13
CA PHE A 297 6.86 -9.06 -30.35
C PHE A 297 6.97 -8.20 -31.61
N GLU A 298 6.29 -7.06 -31.61
CA GLU A 298 6.28 -6.08 -32.69
C GLU A 298 7.65 -5.40 -32.88
N GLU A 299 8.50 -5.40 -31.85
CA GLU A 299 9.85 -4.83 -31.86
C GLU A 299 10.95 -5.91 -31.91
N GLY A 300 10.59 -7.15 -32.28
CA GLY A 300 11.53 -8.27 -32.48
C GLY A 300 11.98 -8.98 -31.19
N GLY A 301 11.32 -8.71 -30.06
CA GLY A 301 11.52 -9.44 -28.80
C GLY A 301 10.51 -10.58 -28.58
N ILE A 302 10.59 -11.23 -27.43
CA ILE A 302 9.72 -12.37 -27.07
C ILE A 302 8.59 -11.94 -26.10
N GLY A 303 8.47 -10.63 -25.82
CA GLY A 303 7.41 -10.09 -24.97
C GLY A 303 7.62 -10.29 -23.46
N PHE A 304 8.85 -10.64 -23.02
CA PHE A 304 9.18 -10.57 -21.59
C PHE A 304 9.18 -9.12 -21.10
N ARG A 305 8.98 -8.90 -19.80
CA ARG A 305 9.03 -7.54 -19.24
C ARG A 305 10.32 -7.35 -18.44
N SER A 306 11.06 -6.30 -18.76
CA SER A 306 12.22 -5.88 -17.99
C SER A 306 11.79 -5.49 -16.57
N LEU A 307 12.28 -6.21 -15.55
CA LEU A 307 12.00 -5.87 -14.15
C LEU A 307 12.39 -4.41 -13.79
N HIS A 308 13.37 -3.82 -14.46
CA HIS A 308 13.72 -2.40 -14.29
C HIS A 308 12.57 -1.50 -14.74
N ASP A 309 12.03 -1.74 -15.94
CA ASP A 309 10.95 -0.93 -16.51
C ASP A 309 9.65 -1.15 -15.74
N VAL A 310 9.40 -2.38 -15.29
CA VAL A 310 8.20 -2.67 -14.50
C VAL A 310 8.31 -2.09 -13.09
N SER A 311 9.48 -2.17 -12.44
CA SER A 311 9.74 -1.47 -11.17
C SER A 311 9.47 0.03 -11.33
N LYS A 312 10.02 0.64 -12.37
CA LYS A 312 9.81 2.06 -12.69
C LYS A 312 8.34 2.41 -12.86
N ALA A 313 7.57 1.60 -13.60
CA ALA A 313 6.13 1.79 -13.77
C ALA A 313 5.35 1.63 -12.45
N LEU A 314 5.77 0.75 -11.54
CA LEU A 314 5.20 0.61 -10.20
C LEU A 314 5.50 1.82 -9.31
N PHE A 315 6.70 2.41 -9.39
CA PHE A 315 7.02 3.67 -8.72
C PHE A 315 6.23 4.86 -9.29
N CYS A 316 5.93 4.85 -10.60
CA CYS A 316 5.02 5.83 -11.20
C CYS A 316 3.60 5.68 -10.66
N LYS A 317 3.12 4.44 -10.45
CA LYS A 317 1.84 4.20 -9.76
C LYS A 317 1.87 4.71 -8.32
N LEU A 318 3.00 4.54 -7.63
CA LEU A 318 3.19 5.03 -6.27
C LEU A 318 3.11 6.56 -6.22
N TRP A 319 3.75 7.25 -7.18
CA TRP A 319 3.63 8.70 -7.34
C TRP A 319 2.20 9.15 -7.66
N TRP A 320 1.53 8.48 -8.59
CA TRP A 320 0.11 8.72 -8.88
C TRP A 320 -0.75 8.63 -7.61
N ASN A 321 -0.59 7.55 -6.82
CA ASN A 321 -1.32 7.39 -5.56
C ASN A 321 -0.96 8.49 -4.54
N PHE A 322 0.33 8.85 -4.42
CA PHE A 322 0.78 9.95 -3.56
C PHE A 322 0.06 11.26 -3.88
N ARG A 323 -0.08 11.58 -5.18
CA ARG A 323 -0.68 12.82 -5.67
C ARG A 323 -2.20 12.85 -5.59
N THR A 324 -2.84 11.71 -5.80
CA THR A 324 -4.29 11.66 -6.06
C THR A 324 -5.12 11.09 -4.91
N LYS A 325 -4.48 10.49 -3.90
CA LYS A 325 -5.19 9.82 -2.80
C LYS A 325 -4.70 10.28 -1.43
N PRO A 326 -5.62 10.65 -0.51
CA PRO A 326 -5.28 10.92 0.88
C PRO A 326 -5.14 9.59 1.64
N THR A 327 -3.97 8.97 1.59
CA THR A 327 -3.66 7.75 2.34
C THR A 327 -2.76 8.07 3.52
N LEU A 328 -2.74 7.20 4.54
CA LEU A 328 -1.84 7.32 5.68
C LEU A 328 -0.37 7.47 5.24
N TRP A 329 0.03 6.73 4.20
CA TRP A 329 1.36 6.83 3.62
C TRP A 329 1.60 8.17 2.92
N SER A 330 0.65 8.68 2.11
CA SER A 330 0.84 9.96 1.43
C SER A 330 0.89 11.14 2.40
N ALA A 331 0.05 11.13 3.44
CA ALA A 331 0.10 12.11 4.52
C ALA A 331 1.45 12.10 5.24
N PHE A 332 1.94 10.90 5.63
CA PHE A 332 3.22 10.74 6.31
C PHE A 332 4.40 11.23 5.46
N ILE A 333 4.48 10.81 4.19
CA ILE A 333 5.55 11.21 3.26
C ILE A 333 5.51 12.71 2.98
N SER A 334 4.32 13.28 2.77
CA SER A 334 4.15 14.72 2.53
C SER A 334 4.68 15.55 3.70
N GLN A 335 4.31 15.20 4.93
CA GLN A 335 4.76 15.92 6.12
C GLN A 335 6.26 15.71 6.41
N LYS A 336 6.79 14.52 6.13
CA LYS A 336 8.20 14.20 6.32
C LYS A 336 9.09 14.97 5.34
N TYR A 337 8.73 15.00 4.06
CA TYR A 337 9.61 15.47 2.98
C TYR A 337 9.19 16.78 2.32
N CYS A 338 7.89 17.00 2.09
CA CYS A 338 7.39 18.19 1.39
C CYS A 338 7.32 19.40 2.34
N LYS A 339 6.88 19.20 3.59
CA LYS A 339 6.74 20.25 4.62
C LYS A 339 5.87 21.42 4.12
N LYS A 340 6.48 22.54 3.72
CA LYS A 340 5.80 23.74 3.18
C LYS A 340 5.91 23.85 1.65
N LEU A 341 6.72 23.01 1.01
CA LEU A 341 6.90 23.01 -0.44
C LEU A 341 5.85 22.12 -1.10
N ASN A 342 5.45 22.49 -2.30
CA ASN A 342 4.59 21.66 -3.12
C ASN A 342 5.32 20.36 -3.54
N ALA A 343 4.59 19.24 -3.55
CA ALA A 343 5.09 17.94 -4.00
C ALA A 343 5.73 17.97 -5.40
N VAL A 344 5.20 18.81 -6.29
CA VAL A 344 5.66 18.94 -7.68
C VAL A 344 7.08 19.51 -7.76
N ILE A 345 7.46 20.41 -6.85
CA ILE A 345 8.74 21.13 -6.91
C ILE A 345 9.74 20.74 -5.83
N VAL A 346 9.34 19.91 -4.85
CA VAL A 346 10.21 19.57 -3.72
C VAL A 346 11.53 18.93 -4.21
N PRO A 347 12.70 19.50 -3.88
CA PRO A 347 13.98 18.93 -4.31
C PRO A 347 14.36 17.75 -3.42
N TRP A 348 15.08 16.78 -4.00
CA TRP A 348 15.71 15.74 -3.19
C TRP A 348 16.90 16.34 -2.41
N LYS A 349 16.84 16.27 -1.07
CA LYS A 349 17.95 16.68 -0.19
C LYS A 349 18.55 15.47 0.51
N HIS A 350 17.78 14.88 1.41
CA HIS A 350 18.08 13.64 2.11
C HIS A 350 16.77 12.87 2.30
N GLY A 351 16.82 11.55 2.31
CA GLY A 351 15.62 10.72 2.47
C GLY A 351 15.86 9.27 2.09
N SER A 352 14.79 8.47 2.16
CA SER A 352 14.86 7.07 1.80
C SER A 352 15.13 6.88 0.30
N HIS A 353 15.58 5.67 -0.06
CA HIS A 353 15.71 5.25 -1.46
C HIS A 353 14.36 5.23 -2.17
N VAL A 354 13.27 4.93 -1.45
CA VAL A 354 11.90 4.97 -1.98
C VAL A 354 11.56 6.39 -2.38
N TRP A 355 11.73 7.38 -1.50
CA TRP A 355 11.42 8.78 -1.78
C TRP A 355 12.24 9.34 -2.94
N ARG A 356 13.55 9.04 -2.98
CA ARG A 356 14.40 9.43 -4.11
C ARG A 356 13.84 8.88 -5.43
N LYS A 357 13.47 7.59 -5.45
CA LYS A 357 12.95 6.96 -6.67
C LYS A 357 11.58 7.48 -7.07
N THR A 358 10.75 7.82 -6.09
CA THR A 358 9.45 8.47 -6.29
C THR A 358 9.62 9.84 -6.95
N LEU A 359 10.60 10.66 -6.53
CA LEU A 359 10.91 11.94 -7.16
C LEU A 359 11.46 11.78 -8.58
N GLU A 360 12.33 10.79 -8.83
CA GLU A 360 12.76 10.47 -10.20
C GLU A 360 11.57 10.09 -11.09
N CYS A 361 10.53 9.45 -10.54
CA CYS A 361 9.32 9.10 -11.28
C CYS A 361 8.39 10.29 -11.48
N ARG A 362 8.27 11.20 -10.50
CA ARG A 362 7.57 12.48 -10.66
C ARG A 362 8.03 13.19 -11.91
N ASP A 363 9.35 13.37 -12.06
CA ASP A 363 9.95 14.12 -13.17
C ASP A 363 9.65 13.49 -14.54
N LEU A 364 9.21 12.23 -14.57
CA LEU A 364 8.90 11.49 -15.79
C LEU A 364 7.41 11.44 -16.14
N ILE A 365 6.52 11.62 -15.16
CA ILE A 365 5.07 11.40 -15.36
C ILE A 365 4.17 12.51 -14.83
N GLU A 366 4.66 13.53 -14.11
CA GLU A 366 3.78 14.60 -13.59
C GLU A 366 3.06 15.34 -14.71
N HIS A 367 3.73 15.59 -15.83
CA HIS A 367 3.12 16.22 -17.01
C HIS A 367 2.04 15.34 -17.65
N GLN A 368 1.97 14.04 -17.35
CA GLN A 368 0.92 13.12 -17.82
C GLN A 368 -0.31 13.05 -16.89
N ILE A 369 -0.31 13.80 -15.78
CA ILE A 369 -1.41 13.90 -14.82
C ILE A 369 -2.18 15.20 -15.10
N TYR A 370 -3.26 15.12 -15.85
CA TYR A 370 -4.15 16.27 -16.11
C TYR A 370 -5.17 16.44 -14.98
N TRP A 371 -5.43 17.66 -14.54
CA TRP A 371 -6.46 17.96 -13.54
C TRP A 371 -7.68 18.53 -14.25
N LYS A 372 -8.73 17.72 -14.34
CA LYS A 372 -10.00 18.13 -14.95
C LYS A 372 -10.74 19.05 -13.99
N LEU A 373 -10.85 20.31 -14.39
CA LEU A 373 -11.52 21.37 -13.64
C LEU A 373 -13.02 21.08 -13.47
N ARG A 374 -13.51 21.29 -12.24
CA ARG A 374 -14.92 21.26 -11.84
C ARG A 374 -15.23 22.51 -11.03
N MET A 375 -14.86 22.52 -9.74
CA MET A 375 -14.96 23.69 -8.87
C MET A 375 -13.72 24.58 -8.91
N GLY A 376 -12.67 24.18 -9.63
CA GLY A 376 -11.41 24.93 -9.71
C GLY A 376 -10.52 24.77 -8.48
N SER A 377 -10.63 23.64 -7.77
CA SER A 377 -9.81 23.32 -6.59
C SER A 377 -8.36 22.93 -6.92
N ALA A 378 -8.03 22.70 -8.19
CA ALA A 378 -6.67 22.42 -8.65
C ALA A 378 -5.74 23.59 -8.32
N GLN A 379 -4.50 23.29 -7.93
CA GLN A 379 -3.49 24.27 -7.57
C GLN A 379 -2.99 24.99 -8.82
N PHE A 380 -3.21 26.30 -8.88
CA PHE A 380 -3.04 27.09 -10.10
C PHE A 380 -1.65 26.92 -10.75
N TRP A 381 -0.60 27.01 -9.93
CA TRP A 381 0.78 26.93 -10.42
C TRP A 381 1.31 25.50 -10.61
N PHE A 382 0.79 24.53 -9.85
CA PHE A 382 1.44 23.24 -9.66
C PHE A 382 0.69 22.06 -10.29
N ASP A 383 -0.62 22.17 -10.43
CA ASP A 383 -1.42 21.15 -11.10
C ASP A 383 -1.48 21.41 -12.60
N ASN A 384 -1.36 20.38 -13.43
CA ASN A 384 -1.51 20.50 -14.88
C ASN A 384 -3.01 20.55 -15.24
N TRP A 385 -3.61 21.74 -15.20
CA TRP A 385 -5.00 21.96 -15.60
C TRP A 385 -5.13 22.60 -17.00
N THR A 386 -4.00 22.89 -17.66
CA THR A 386 -3.92 23.53 -18.98
C THR A 386 -3.51 22.58 -20.11
N GLU A 387 -3.26 21.31 -19.79
CA GLU A 387 -2.67 20.27 -20.66
C GLU A 387 -1.21 20.55 -21.08
N MET A 388 -0.64 21.68 -20.69
CA MET A 388 0.77 22.04 -20.98
C MET A 388 1.73 21.63 -19.86
N GLY A 389 1.23 21.02 -18.77
CA GLY A 389 2.02 20.76 -17.55
C GLY A 389 1.75 21.82 -16.48
N ALA A 390 2.50 21.75 -15.38
CA ALA A 390 2.41 22.73 -14.31
C ALA A 390 2.92 24.10 -14.80
N LEU A 391 2.12 25.16 -14.64
CA LEU A 391 2.47 26.50 -15.07
C LEU A 391 3.78 27.00 -14.46
N TYR A 392 4.11 26.55 -13.25
CA TYR A 392 5.39 26.79 -12.58
C TYR A 392 6.61 26.49 -13.48
N PHE A 393 6.55 25.46 -14.32
CA PHE A 393 7.64 25.10 -15.23
C PHE A 393 7.50 25.71 -16.63
N GLN A 394 6.35 26.32 -16.95
CA GLN A 394 6.09 26.93 -18.24
C GLN A 394 6.43 28.43 -18.26
N VAL A 395 6.36 29.10 -17.11
CA VAL A 395 6.80 30.50 -17.01
C VAL A 395 8.32 30.61 -16.93
N PRO A 396 8.93 31.69 -17.48
CA PRO A 396 10.35 31.95 -17.32
C PRO A 396 10.76 32.01 -15.85
N ALA A 397 11.97 31.57 -15.51
CA ALA A 397 12.45 31.55 -14.11
C ALA A 397 12.54 32.95 -13.47
N GLU A 398 12.61 34.00 -14.28
CA GLU A 398 12.63 35.41 -13.86
C GLU A 398 11.22 35.96 -13.60
N PHE A 399 10.18 35.22 -14.02
CA PHE A 399 8.79 35.59 -13.82
C PHE A 399 8.40 35.30 -12.37
N GLY A 400 7.94 36.35 -11.65
CA GLY A 400 7.51 36.22 -10.27
C GLY A 400 6.26 35.35 -10.16
N ILE A 401 6.27 34.41 -9.21
CA ILE A 401 5.09 33.60 -8.91
C ILE A 401 4.22 34.39 -7.95
N ASP A 402 2.98 34.63 -8.37
CA ASP A 402 1.96 35.24 -7.53
C ASP A 402 1.50 34.23 -6.47
N GLU A 403 1.98 34.40 -5.24
CA GLU A 403 1.66 33.53 -4.11
C GLU A 403 0.21 33.70 -3.62
N ASP A 404 -0.47 34.79 -3.99
CA ASP A 404 -1.86 35.05 -3.60
C ASP A 404 -2.86 34.20 -4.42
N ILE A 405 -2.41 33.63 -5.54
CA ILE A 405 -3.22 32.71 -6.37
C ILE A 405 -2.90 31.28 -5.96
N HIS A 406 -3.82 30.67 -5.22
CA HIS A 406 -3.64 29.31 -4.72
C HIS A 406 -4.26 28.27 -5.66
N ASN A 407 -5.47 28.53 -6.13
CA ASN A 407 -6.27 27.60 -6.93
C ASN A 407 -6.84 28.28 -8.18
N VAL A 408 -7.31 27.47 -9.13
CA VAL A 408 -7.85 27.99 -10.40
C VAL A 408 -9.12 28.83 -10.19
N ASN A 409 -9.92 28.51 -9.17
CA ASN A 409 -11.12 29.27 -8.85
C ASN A 409 -10.84 30.69 -8.36
N ASP A 410 -9.63 30.99 -7.86
CA ASP A 410 -9.23 32.36 -7.44
C ASP A 410 -9.16 33.35 -8.62
N LEU A 411 -9.23 32.85 -9.86
CA LEU A 411 -9.28 33.61 -11.11
C LEU A 411 -10.64 33.58 -11.80
N VAL A 412 -11.66 33.02 -11.15
CA VAL A 412 -13.03 32.96 -11.69
C VAL A 412 -13.90 33.97 -10.96
N GLU A 413 -14.47 34.91 -11.70
CA GLU A 413 -15.43 35.89 -11.20
C GLU A 413 -16.74 35.77 -11.99
N ASN A 414 -17.87 35.65 -11.28
CA ASN A 414 -19.20 35.51 -11.87
C ASN A 414 -19.33 34.37 -12.92
N GLY A 415 -18.57 33.28 -12.73
CA GLY A 415 -18.58 32.12 -13.64
C GLY A 415 -17.77 32.30 -14.92
N MET A 416 -16.99 33.39 -15.04
CA MET A 416 -16.05 33.62 -16.14
C MET A 416 -14.63 33.84 -15.61
N CYS A 417 -13.63 33.50 -16.42
CA CYS A 417 -12.23 33.78 -16.10
C CYS A 417 -11.99 35.30 -16.07
N ASN A 418 -11.40 35.81 -14.99
CA ASN A 418 -10.94 37.19 -14.91
C ASN A 418 -9.65 37.34 -15.74
N VAL A 419 -9.84 37.69 -17.00
CA VAL A 419 -8.77 37.81 -18.01
C VAL A 419 -7.75 38.90 -17.62
N ASP A 420 -8.21 40.00 -17.03
CA ASP A 420 -7.32 41.09 -16.59
C ASP A 420 -6.38 40.64 -15.46
N LYS A 421 -6.88 39.80 -14.55
CA LYS A 421 -6.07 39.20 -13.50
C LYS A 421 -5.10 38.15 -14.09
N MET A 422 -5.52 37.39 -15.09
CA MET A 422 -4.64 36.45 -15.80
C MET A 422 -3.47 37.16 -16.50
N PHE A 423 -3.71 38.25 -17.23
CA PHE A 423 -2.62 39.02 -17.89
C PHE A 423 -1.64 39.68 -16.91
N LYS A 424 -2.07 39.94 -15.66
CA LYS A 424 -1.16 40.43 -14.61
C LYS A 424 -0.28 39.32 -14.04
N SER A 425 -0.81 38.09 -14.00
CA SER A 425 -0.17 36.96 -13.31
C SER A 425 0.47 35.94 -14.25
N LEU A 426 0.28 36.03 -15.57
CA LEU A 426 0.84 35.09 -16.56
C LEU A 426 1.33 35.82 -17.83
N PRO A 427 2.34 35.26 -18.52
CA PRO A 427 2.70 35.62 -19.89
C PRO A 427 1.51 35.60 -20.87
N GLU A 428 1.48 36.53 -21.82
CA GLU A 428 0.35 36.74 -22.74
C GLU A 428 0.00 35.48 -23.55
N ASP A 429 1.00 34.74 -24.01
CA ASP A 429 0.85 33.50 -24.78
C ASP A 429 0.10 32.41 -24.00
N LEU A 430 0.43 32.25 -22.71
CA LEU A 430 -0.25 31.31 -21.82
C LEU A 430 -1.69 31.74 -21.54
N VAL A 431 -1.94 33.03 -21.36
CA VAL A 431 -3.31 33.56 -21.16
C VAL A 431 -4.17 33.30 -22.40
N HIS A 432 -3.64 33.55 -23.60
CA HIS A 432 -4.35 33.28 -24.85
C HIS A 432 -4.70 31.80 -24.99
N HIS A 433 -3.77 30.88 -24.69
CA HIS A 433 -4.06 29.44 -24.68
C HIS A 433 -5.16 29.08 -23.69
N ILE A 434 -5.10 29.61 -22.45
CA ILE A 434 -6.09 29.32 -21.41
C ILE A 434 -7.47 29.77 -21.83
N VAL A 435 -7.61 31.02 -22.31
CA VAL A 435 -8.92 31.59 -22.70
C VAL A 435 -9.52 30.84 -23.90
N GLN A 436 -8.69 30.37 -24.82
CA GLN A 436 -9.17 29.66 -26.03
C GLN A 436 -9.52 28.20 -25.77
N ASN A 437 -8.72 27.50 -24.96
CA ASN A 437 -8.78 26.03 -24.87
C ASN A 437 -9.37 25.52 -23.55
N ILE A 438 -9.39 26.33 -22.49
CA ILE A 438 -9.83 25.91 -21.16
C ILE A 438 -11.18 26.51 -20.82
N ARG A 439 -12.12 25.66 -20.43
CA ARG A 439 -13.43 26.09 -19.95
C ARG A 439 -13.33 26.55 -18.49
N PRO A 440 -14.00 27.64 -18.11
CA PRO A 440 -14.03 28.07 -16.72
C PRO A 440 -14.69 26.99 -15.84
N PRO A 441 -14.24 26.84 -14.57
CA PRO A 441 -14.95 26.09 -13.54
C PRO A 441 -16.43 26.49 -13.45
N THR A 442 -17.32 25.51 -13.44
CA THR A 442 -18.79 25.73 -13.44
C THR A 442 -19.51 24.98 -12.34
N GLU A 443 -18.89 23.95 -11.74
CA GLU A 443 -19.52 23.09 -10.75
C GLU A 443 -19.03 23.44 -9.34
N SER A 444 -19.82 24.13 -8.53
CA SER A 444 -19.37 24.61 -7.21
C SER A 444 -19.20 23.54 -6.13
N SER A 445 -19.69 22.30 -6.36
CA SER A 445 -19.78 21.26 -5.31
C SER A 445 -18.90 20.03 -5.55
N GLN A 446 -18.14 19.96 -6.65
CA GLN A 446 -17.31 18.80 -6.97
C GLN A 446 -15.85 19.18 -7.12
N LEU A 447 -14.97 18.49 -6.39
CA LEU A 447 -13.52 18.71 -6.46
C LEU A 447 -13.00 18.35 -7.84
N ASP A 448 -11.93 19.03 -8.24
CA ASP A 448 -11.23 18.73 -9.48
C ASP A 448 -10.64 17.32 -9.41
N THR A 449 -10.70 16.62 -10.54
CA THR A 449 -10.35 15.20 -10.58
C THR A 449 -9.14 14.95 -11.46
N PRO A 450 -8.16 14.15 -10.99
CA PRO A 450 -6.99 13.80 -11.79
C PRO A 450 -7.38 12.82 -12.91
N PHE A 451 -6.74 12.99 -14.06
CA PHE A 451 -6.96 12.24 -15.30
C PHE A 451 -5.60 11.81 -15.86
N TRP A 452 -5.42 10.50 -15.98
CA TRP A 452 -4.22 9.91 -16.56
C TRP A 452 -4.29 10.01 -18.09
N MET A 453 -3.51 10.91 -18.69
CA MET A 453 -3.63 11.25 -20.12
C MET A 453 -3.29 10.11 -21.08
N LEU A 454 -2.54 9.11 -20.62
CA LEU A 454 -2.21 7.94 -21.45
C LEU A 454 -3.36 6.92 -21.56
N GLU A 455 -4.50 7.16 -20.92
CA GLU A 455 -5.66 6.26 -20.95
C GLU A 455 -6.95 7.04 -21.22
N THR A 456 -7.81 6.47 -22.08
CA THR A 456 -9.09 7.09 -22.48
C THR A 456 -10.05 7.30 -21.31
N ARG A 457 -9.99 6.44 -20.30
CA ARG A 457 -10.81 6.53 -19.09
C ARG A 457 -10.19 7.38 -17.99
N GLY A 458 -8.97 7.89 -18.18
CA GLY A 458 -8.26 8.69 -17.19
C GLY A 458 -7.78 7.93 -15.95
N HIS A 459 -7.94 6.60 -15.92
CA HIS A 459 -7.47 5.79 -14.80
C HIS A 459 -6.02 5.40 -15.00
N PHE A 460 -5.21 5.54 -13.95
CA PHE A 460 -3.83 5.08 -13.99
C PHE A 460 -3.75 3.56 -14.16
N ILE A 461 -3.07 3.11 -15.22
CA ILE A 461 -2.82 1.72 -15.51
C ILE A 461 -1.31 1.50 -15.59
N VAL A 462 -0.79 0.51 -14.85
CA VAL A 462 0.66 0.20 -14.83
C VAL A 462 1.16 -0.17 -16.22
N LYS A 463 0.32 -0.78 -17.06
CA LYS A 463 0.63 -1.12 -18.44
C LYS A 463 0.93 0.12 -19.29
N SER A 464 0.06 1.13 -19.30
CA SER A 464 0.32 2.36 -20.08
C SER A 464 1.53 3.13 -19.57
N ALA A 465 1.72 3.22 -18.24
CA ALA A 465 2.93 3.80 -17.68
C ALA A 465 4.20 3.02 -18.09
N TRP A 466 4.14 1.69 -18.12
CA TRP A 466 5.24 0.86 -18.60
C TRP A 466 5.50 1.06 -20.10
N ASP A 467 4.47 1.06 -20.94
CA ASP A 467 4.57 1.26 -22.39
C ASP A 467 5.12 2.64 -22.78
N TYR A 468 4.87 3.64 -21.93
CA TYR A 468 5.40 4.99 -22.07
C TYR A 468 6.86 5.10 -21.63
N LEU A 469 7.27 4.41 -20.57
CA LEU A 469 8.61 4.56 -19.97
C LEU A 469 9.65 3.54 -20.44
N ARG A 470 9.22 2.43 -21.05
CA ARG A 470 10.11 1.36 -21.50
C ARG A 470 11.00 1.83 -22.65
N ARG A 471 12.16 1.20 -22.78
CA ARG A 471 13.03 1.42 -23.94
C ARG A 471 12.36 0.88 -25.20
N ARG A 472 12.49 1.60 -26.32
CA ARG A 472 12.01 1.21 -27.65
C ARG A 472 13.19 0.97 -28.58
N ALA A 473 13.04 0.04 -29.53
CA ALA A 473 14.11 -0.31 -30.48
C ALA A 473 14.43 0.79 -31.50
N ASN A 474 13.55 1.80 -31.68
CA ASN A 474 13.79 2.95 -32.55
C ASN A 474 13.00 4.20 -32.11
N PRO A 475 13.63 5.39 -32.04
CA PRO A 475 12.96 6.65 -31.67
C PRO A 475 12.12 7.28 -32.80
N ARG A 476 11.88 6.59 -33.92
CA ARG A 476 11.16 7.13 -35.10
C ARG A 476 9.68 6.73 -35.20
N LEU A 477 9.15 6.01 -34.20
CA LEU A 477 7.72 5.72 -34.08
C LEU A 477 7.25 6.11 -32.68
N ALA A 478 7.40 7.40 -32.37
CA ALA A 478 6.57 8.06 -31.37
C ALA A 478 5.46 8.74 -32.17
N TYR A 479 4.21 8.30 -31.95
CA TYR A 479 3.02 9.02 -32.37
C TYR A 479 2.96 10.37 -31.65
#